data_AF-A0AA38S3P0-F1
#
_entry.id   AF-A0AA38S3P0-F1
#
_cell.length_a   1.000
_cell.length_b   1.000
_cell.length_c   1.000
_cell.angle_alpha   90.00
_cell.angle_beta   90.00
_cell.angle_gamma   90.00
#
_symmetry.space_group_name_H-M   'P 1'
#
loop_
_entity.id
_entity.type
_entity.pdbx_description
1 polymer ?
#
loop_
_entity_poly.entity_id
_entity_poly.type
_entity_poly.pdbx_seq_one_letter_code
_entity_poly.pdbx_strand_id
1 'polypeptide(L)'
;MHSRFFKSLVSLLCLVTTVSAGSYYANDDPESCKVIGDVSMYGLGIRLGYYLQWAAAILSVYLAPELVKTLYVTFAGVSIASLACVFQNLRSGYFAALEFHIILLLTAFLSNSAFRWSPVATVVDQLNMSSPSTILTGPKSPKVRRSFWAAGSFLRLSSAMAMISVPYMYWRGNYIGHKEGCKVHIIVTIVAYTWTPNIYDPKWIIAIKVLGMIPALLGAVEIVLNMALIFYSALVRITGGEPDYSDTCEKITYTSIQLVTGGLIIGHVEGAVLGNQVDLSKGTLDSSGQLIPLLIGALTLLLVILSYLRWLAGQFAPIPSIAKAMDAMSTWLKGRILIQRWDKAV
;
A
#
# COMPACT_ATOMS: atom_id res chain seq x y z
N MET A 1 -20.97 0.91 24.43
CA MET A 1 -21.44 1.02 23.02
C MET A 1 -20.95 2.31 22.34
N HIS A 2 -20.94 3.46 23.03
CA HIS A 2 -20.52 4.78 22.49
C HIS A 2 -19.12 4.85 21.84
N SER A 3 -18.11 4.13 22.35
CA SER A 3 -16.75 4.19 21.77
C SER A 3 -16.65 3.65 20.34
N ARG A 4 -17.47 2.65 19.97
CA ARG A 4 -17.48 2.09 18.60
C ARG A 4 -18.18 3.04 17.63
N PHE A 5 -19.31 3.62 18.07
CA PHE A 5 -20.07 4.59 17.28
C PHE A 5 -19.27 5.86 17.01
N PHE A 6 -18.58 6.40 18.02
CA PHE A 6 -17.73 7.58 17.87
C PHE A 6 -16.56 7.34 16.91
N LYS A 7 -15.92 6.16 16.95
CA LYS A 7 -14.85 5.80 16.00
C LYS A 7 -15.38 5.72 14.56
N SER A 8 -16.55 5.11 14.36
CA SER A 8 -17.17 5.06 13.03
C SER A 8 -17.60 6.45 12.53
N LEU A 9 -18.13 7.30 13.42
CA LEU A 9 -18.55 8.66 13.10
C LEU A 9 -17.36 9.56 12.74
N VAL A 10 -16.26 9.51 13.49
CA VAL A 10 -15.02 10.23 13.16
C VAL A 10 -14.45 9.73 11.84
N SER A 11 -14.45 8.42 11.58
CA SER A 11 -14.02 7.87 10.28
C SER A 11 -14.91 8.34 9.13
N LEU A 12 -16.22 8.48 9.36
CA LEU A 12 -17.17 8.98 8.38
C LEU A 12 -16.99 10.50 8.14
N LEU A 13 -16.75 11.28 9.20
CA LEU A 13 -16.52 12.73 9.12
C LEU A 13 -15.21 13.06 8.39
N CYS A 14 -14.16 12.25 8.55
CA CYS A 14 -12.94 12.38 7.75
C CYS A 14 -13.16 12.15 6.23
N LEU A 15 -14.23 11.46 5.83
CA LEU A 15 -14.58 11.32 4.41
C LEU A 15 -15.29 12.55 3.82
N VAL A 16 -15.67 13.52 4.66
CA VAL A 16 -16.52 14.67 4.25
C VAL A 16 -15.72 15.96 4.09
N THR A 17 -14.51 16.07 4.64
CA THR A 17 -13.68 17.27 4.45
C THR A 17 -13.09 17.27 3.04
N THR A 18 -13.68 18.10 2.17
CA THR A 18 -13.16 18.37 0.83
C THR A 18 -11.94 19.26 0.96
N VAL A 19 -10.75 18.68 1.04
CA VAL A 19 -9.54 19.44 0.72
C VAL A 19 -9.52 19.56 -0.80
N SER A 20 -9.71 20.78 -1.30
CA SER A 20 -9.63 21.09 -2.73
C SER A 20 -8.17 21.09 -3.17
N ALA A 21 -7.56 19.92 -3.17
CA ALA A 21 -6.25 19.68 -3.76
C ALA A 21 -6.46 18.69 -4.91
N GLY A 22 -5.86 18.97 -6.06
CA GLY A 22 -5.95 18.14 -7.24
C GLY A 22 -4.99 18.68 -8.29
N SER A 23 -4.58 17.85 -9.23
CA SER A 23 -3.64 18.24 -10.27
C SER A 23 -4.34 19.08 -11.34
N TYR A 24 -3.67 20.10 -11.85
CA TYR A 24 -4.19 21.00 -12.90
C TYR A 24 -3.06 21.58 -13.75
N TYR A 25 -3.38 22.03 -14.95
CA TYR A 25 -2.43 22.78 -15.77
C TYR A 25 -2.25 24.18 -15.22
N ALA A 26 -1.01 24.68 -15.18
CA ALA A 26 -0.73 26.03 -14.73
C ALA A 26 -1.46 27.07 -15.62
N ASN A 27 -2.11 28.05 -14.99
CA ASN A 27 -2.90 29.09 -15.67
C ASN A 27 -2.06 30.33 -16.03
N ASP A 28 -0.77 30.33 -15.71
CA ASP A 28 0.15 31.44 -15.94
C ASP A 28 0.45 31.64 -17.43
N ASP A 29 0.41 30.57 -18.21
CA ASP A 29 0.66 30.61 -19.66
C ASP A 29 -0.31 29.68 -20.44
N PRO A 30 -1.13 30.21 -21.37
CA PRO A 30 -2.04 29.42 -22.18
C PRO A 30 -1.32 28.42 -23.11
N GLU A 31 -0.04 28.61 -23.42
CA GLU A 31 0.76 27.66 -24.22
C GLU A 31 1.51 26.64 -23.35
N SER A 32 1.64 26.91 -22.06
CA SER A 32 2.32 26.01 -21.13
C SER A 32 1.51 24.75 -20.87
N CYS A 33 2.18 23.60 -21.00
CA CYS A 33 1.65 22.29 -20.62
C CYS A 33 2.15 21.83 -19.25
N LYS A 34 2.62 22.76 -18.41
CA LYS A 34 3.11 22.47 -17.08
C LYS A 34 1.97 21.99 -16.18
N VAL A 35 2.11 20.78 -15.63
CA VAL A 35 1.15 20.20 -14.70
C VAL A 35 1.57 20.54 -13.27
N ILE A 36 0.71 21.23 -12.52
CA ILE A 36 0.85 21.38 -11.07
C ILE A 36 0.24 20.15 -10.42
N GLY A 37 1.05 19.36 -9.71
CA GLY A 37 0.61 18.10 -9.13
C GLY A 37 -0.02 18.25 -7.74
N ASP A 38 -0.89 17.31 -7.38
CA ASP A 38 -1.43 17.22 -6.01
C ASP A 38 -0.42 16.58 -5.05
N VAL A 39 0.23 17.46 -4.30
CA VAL A 39 1.21 17.12 -3.27
C VAL A 39 0.60 16.30 -2.11
N SER A 40 -0.72 16.34 -1.94
CA SER A 40 -1.46 15.58 -0.91
C SER A 40 -1.84 14.17 -1.37
N MET A 41 -1.64 13.84 -2.64
CA MET A 41 -1.94 12.51 -3.18
C MET A 41 -0.68 11.70 -3.49
N TYR A 42 0.29 12.33 -4.16
CA TYR A 42 1.52 11.67 -4.58
C TYR A 42 2.75 12.57 -4.43
N GLY A 43 2.68 13.53 -3.50
CA GLY A 43 3.83 14.30 -3.05
C GLY A 43 4.95 13.40 -2.53
N LEU A 44 6.12 14.01 -2.31
CA LEU A 44 7.34 13.28 -1.96
C LEU A 44 7.16 12.43 -0.69
N GLY A 45 6.53 12.99 0.36
CA GLY A 45 6.32 12.25 1.61
C GLY A 45 5.42 11.02 1.44
N ILE A 46 4.43 11.08 0.56
CA ILE A 46 3.52 9.96 0.27
C ILE A 46 4.26 8.86 -0.46
N ARG A 47 4.96 9.21 -1.54
CA ARG A 47 5.74 8.25 -2.35
C ARG A 47 6.80 7.56 -1.50
N LEU A 48 7.61 8.32 -0.78
CA LEU A 48 8.61 7.77 0.15
C LEU A 48 7.97 6.89 1.23
N GLY A 49 6.81 7.30 1.77
CA GLY A 49 6.04 6.50 2.72
C GLY A 49 5.66 5.12 2.16
N TYR A 50 5.17 5.05 0.93
CA TYR A 50 4.88 3.77 0.25
C TYR A 50 6.14 2.93 0.01
N TYR A 51 7.24 3.56 -0.42
CA TYR A 51 8.50 2.85 -0.70
C TYR A 51 9.10 2.24 0.57
N LEU A 52 9.07 2.98 1.67
CA LEU A 52 9.54 2.51 2.97
C LEU A 52 8.63 1.39 3.52
N GLN A 53 7.31 1.50 3.36
CA GLN A 53 6.39 0.41 3.74
C GLN A 53 6.60 -0.85 2.89
N TRP A 54 6.88 -0.70 1.60
CA TRP A 54 7.22 -1.81 0.71
C TRP A 54 8.51 -2.52 1.16
N ALA A 55 9.56 -1.76 1.43
CA ALA A 55 10.81 -2.31 1.96
C ALA A 55 10.60 -3.00 3.32
N ALA A 56 9.84 -2.37 4.22
CA ALA A 56 9.51 -2.94 5.53
C ALA A 56 8.72 -4.24 5.41
N ALA A 57 7.77 -4.32 4.47
CA ALA A 57 7.01 -5.54 4.18
C ALA A 57 7.92 -6.69 3.75
N ILE A 58 8.82 -6.47 2.78
CA ILE A 58 9.78 -7.49 2.33
C ILE A 58 10.68 -7.94 3.49
N LEU A 59 11.27 -6.99 4.22
CA LEU A 59 12.17 -7.30 5.33
C LEU A 59 11.45 -8.03 6.48
N SER A 60 10.20 -7.68 6.77
CA SER A 60 9.44 -8.28 7.87
C SER A 60 9.24 -9.78 7.70
N VAL A 61 9.20 -10.29 6.46
CA VAL A 61 9.10 -11.74 6.20
C VAL A 61 10.27 -12.51 6.82
N TYR A 62 11.46 -11.91 6.79
CA TYR A 62 12.70 -12.53 7.23
C TYR A 62 13.07 -12.14 8.66
N LEU A 63 12.86 -10.88 9.00
CA LEU A 63 13.44 -10.25 10.18
C LEU A 63 12.45 -10.16 11.35
N ALA A 64 11.16 -10.03 11.07
CA ALA A 64 10.12 -9.76 12.08
C ALA A 64 8.74 -10.22 11.60
N PRO A 65 8.53 -11.54 11.39
CA PRO A 65 7.28 -12.06 10.80
C PRO A 65 6.03 -11.72 11.63
N GLU A 66 6.19 -11.46 12.92
CA GLU A 66 5.12 -11.01 13.80
C GLU A 66 4.56 -9.61 13.44
N LEU A 67 5.34 -8.79 12.74
CA LEU A 67 4.96 -7.43 12.33
C LEU A 67 4.23 -7.37 11.00
N VAL A 68 4.23 -8.45 10.21
CA VAL A 68 3.63 -8.44 8.86
C VAL A 68 2.16 -8.04 8.90
N LYS A 69 1.43 -8.50 9.93
CA LYS A 69 0.03 -8.11 10.14
C LYS A 69 -0.13 -6.59 10.33
N THR A 70 0.75 -5.97 11.11
CA THR A 70 0.73 -4.52 11.34
C THR A 70 0.98 -3.79 10.02
N LEU A 71 1.95 -4.26 9.24
CA LEU A 71 2.27 -3.73 7.92
C LEU A 71 1.09 -3.82 6.95
N TYR A 72 0.34 -4.94 6.90
CA TYR A 72 -0.88 -5.03 6.09
C TYR A 72 -1.91 -3.96 6.45
N VAL A 73 -2.16 -3.77 7.75
CA VAL A 73 -3.15 -2.79 8.22
C VAL A 73 -2.73 -1.37 7.88
N THR A 74 -1.45 -1.01 8.06
CA THR A 74 -0.96 0.31 7.71
C THR A 74 -1.01 0.55 6.20
N PHE A 75 -0.57 -0.43 5.39
CA PHE A 75 -0.56 -0.31 3.93
C PHE A 75 -1.97 -0.13 3.37
N ALA A 76 -2.93 -0.92 3.85
CA ALA A 76 -4.31 -0.85 3.40
C ALA A 76 -5.00 0.45 3.86
N GLY A 77 -4.69 0.92 5.08
CA GLY A 77 -5.18 2.20 5.59
C GLY A 77 -4.74 3.38 4.72
N VAL A 78 -3.44 3.46 4.41
CA VAL A 78 -2.91 4.52 3.52
C VAL A 78 -3.48 4.37 2.10
N SER A 79 -3.60 3.13 1.59
CA SER A 79 -4.13 2.86 0.25
C SER A 79 -5.58 3.33 0.07
N ILE A 80 -6.43 3.09 1.06
CA ILE A 80 -7.82 3.53 0.99
C ILE A 80 -7.94 5.04 1.11
N ALA A 81 -7.14 5.67 1.98
CA ALA A 81 -7.09 7.12 2.06
C ALA A 81 -6.70 7.73 0.70
N SER A 82 -5.63 7.22 0.07
CA SER A 82 -5.20 7.67 -1.25
C SER A 82 -6.28 7.46 -2.33
N LEU A 83 -6.91 6.28 -2.38
CA LEU A 83 -7.98 6.00 -3.35
C LEU A 83 -9.21 6.89 -3.13
N ALA A 84 -9.61 7.10 -1.87
CA ALA A 84 -10.71 7.99 -1.53
C ALA A 84 -10.45 9.42 -2.02
N CYS A 85 -9.22 9.94 -1.83
CA CYS A 85 -8.82 11.24 -2.36
C CYS A 85 -8.91 11.30 -3.89
N VAL A 86 -8.46 10.26 -4.61
CA VAL A 86 -8.64 10.20 -6.08
C VAL A 86 -10.10 10.36 -6.45
N PHE A 87 -10.99 9.54 -5.87
CA PHE A 87 -12.41 9.58 -6.23
C PHE A 87 -13.10 10.90 -5.86
N GLN A 88 -12.65 11.58 -4.81
CA GLN A 88 -13.11 12.92 -4.48
C GLN A 88 -12.66 13.93 -5.54
N ASN A 89 -11.40 13.88 -5.97
CA ASN A 89 -10.85 14.78 -6.98
C ASN A 89 -11.49 14.61 -8.36
N LEU A 90 -11.91 13.39 -8.70
CA LEU A 90 -12.69 13.13 -9.92
C LEU A 90 -14.00 13.92 -9.97
N ARG A 91 -14.64 14.15 -8.83
CA ARG A 91 -15.90 14.92 -8.78
C ARG A 91 -15.66 16.42 -9.00
N SER A 92 -14.47 16.91 -8.70
CA SER A 92 -14.10 18.32 -8.78
C SER A 92 -13.55 18.73 -10.15
N GLY A 93 -13.40 17.80 -11.09
CA GLY A 93 -12.93 18.11 -12.43
C GLY A 93 -11.40 18.24 -12.57
N TYR A 94 -10.63 17.81 -11.57
CA TYR A 94 -9.17 17.82 -11.61
C TYR A 94 -8.61 16.77 -12.56
N PHE A 95 -7.31 16.87 -12.83
CA PHE A 95 -6.56 16.08 -13.80
C PHE A 95 -6.47 14.58 -13.41
N ALA A 96 -7.58 13.90 -13.65
CA ALA A 96 -7.94 12.58 -13.15
C ALA A 96 -7.00 11.47 -13.63
N ALA A 97 -6.58 11.54 -14.88
CA ALA A 97 -5.99 10.39 -15.57
C ALA A 97 -4.59 10.07 -15.06
N LEU A 98 -3.72 11.07 -14.92
CA LEU A 98 -2.35 10.89 -14.41
C LEU A 98 -2.35 10.51 -12.92
N GLU A 99 -3.14 11.22 -12.11
CA GLU A 99 -3.25 10.95 -10.67
C GLU A 99 -3.72 9.53 -10.41
N PHE A 100 -4.75 9.10 -11.13
CA PHE A 100 -5.27 7.75 -11.01
C PHE A 100 -4.21 6.70 -11.34
N HIS A 101 -3.37 6.91 -12.37
CA HIS A 101 -2.28 5.97 -12.67
C HIS A 101 -1.24 5.90 -11.57
N ILE A 102 -0.78 7.05 -11.07
CA ILE A 102 0.23 7.09 -10.00
C ILE A 102 -0.32 6.42 -8.74
N ILE A 103 -1.54 6.75 -8.33
CA ILE A 103 -2.16 6.14 -7.15
C ILE A 103 -2.46 4.67 -7.37
N LEU A 104 -2.90 4.25 -8.56
CA LEU A 104 -3.11 2.83 -8.87
C LEU A 104 -1.80 2.04 -8.74
N LEU A 105 -0.69 2.57 -9.25
CA LEU A 105 0.64 1.97 -9.11
C LEU A 105 1.07 1.85 -7.64
N LEU A 106 0.88 2.89 -6.82
CA LEU A 106 1.23 2.87 -5.40
C LEU A 106 0.33 1.95 -4.57
N THR A 107 -0.99 2.02 -4.77
CA THR A 107 -1.99 1.38 -3.90
C THR A 107 -2.36 -0.03 -4.30
N ALA A 108 -2.40 -0.34 -5.59
CA ALA A 108 -2.73 -1.67 -6.06
C ALA A 108 -1.44 -2.44 -6.37
N PHE A 109 -0.59 -1.93 -7.24
CA PHE A 109 0.55 -2.71 -7.71
C PHE A 109 1.65 -2.85 -6.67
N LEU A 110 2.10 -1.75 -6.05
CA LEU A 110 3.20 -1.80 -5.08
C LEU A 110 2.78 -2.59 -3.83
N SER A 111 1.55 -2.38 -3.33
CA SER A 111 0.98 -3.18 -2.24
C SER A 111 0.91 -4.67 -2.58
N ASN A 112 0.46 -5.03 -3.78
CA ASN A 112 0.44 -6.44 -4.20
C ASN A 112 1.85 -7.00 -4.34
N SER A 113 2.82 -6.22 -4.85
CA SER A 113 4.23 -6.64 -4.88
C SER A 113 4.76 -6.96 -3.49
N ALA A 114 4.36 -6.19 -2.47
CA ALA A 114 4.79 -6.37 -1.08
C ALA A 114 4.23 -7.64 -0.42
N PHE A 115 3.03 -8.08 -0.82
CA PHE A 115 2.24 -9.03 -0.02
C PHE A 115 1.68 -10.23 -0.78
N ARG A 116 1.26 -10.04 -2.04
CA ARG A 116 0.59 -11.07 -2.84
C ARG A 116 1.57 -12.10 -3.40
N TRP A 117 2.75 -11.63 -3.78
CA TRP A 117 3.87 -12.46 -4.21
C TRP A 117 4.83 -12.74 -3.07
N SER A 118 4.38 -12.58 -1.83
CA SER A 118 5.19 -12.85 -0.65
C SER A 118 5.03 -14.31 -0.25
N PRO A 119 6.11 -14.98 0.19
CA PRO A 119 6.00 -16.26 0.85
C PRO A 119 5.08 -16.15 2.06
N VAL A 120 4.81 -14.99 2.64
CA VAL A 120 3.91 -14.86 3.82
C VAL A 120 2.52 -15.43 3.57
N ALA A 121 1.98 -15.37 2.36
CA ALA A 121 0.69 -16.01 2.07
C ALA A 121 0.77 -17.54 2.23
N THR A 122 1.86 -18.16 1.76
CA THR A 122 2.16 -19.58 1.95
C THR A 122 2.72 -19.92 3.35
N VAL A 123 3.49 -19.03 3.97
CA VAL A 123 4.16 -19.18 5.28
C VAL A 123 3.17 -18.99 6.42
N VAL A 124 2.14 -18.16 6.30
CA VAL A 124 1.06 -18.09 7.30
C VAL A 124 0.17 -19.33 7.22
N ASP A 125 0.05 -19.95 6.04
CA ASP A 125 -0.55 -21.28 5.91
C ASP A 125 0.39 -22.37 6.47
N GLN A 126 1.70 -22.28 6.27
CA GLN A 126 2.71 -23.23 6.81
C GLN A 126 2.96 -23.11 8.33
N LEU A 127 2.88 -21.91 8.92
CA LEU A 127 3.02 -21.70 10.38
C LEU A 127 1.87 -22.35 11.19
N ASN A 128 0.89 -22.95 10.52
CA ASN A 128 -0.19 -23.71 11.15
C ASN A 128 0.07 -25.22 11.27
N MET A 129 1.11 -25.80 10.66
CA MET A 129 1.20 -27.27 10.58
C MET A 129 2.67 -27.75 10.69
N SER A 130 2.96 -28.46 11.80
CA SER A 130 4.18 -29.24 12.12
C SER A 130 5.41 -28.52 12.72
N SER A 131 5.50 -28.48 14.06
CA SER A 131 6.57 -29.13 14.84
C SER A 131 6.49 -28.72 16.32
N PRO A 132 6.37 -29.67 17.28
CA PRO A 132 6.39 -29.37 18.70
C PRO A 132 7.72 -28.85 19.25
N SER A 133 8.83 -28.88 18.50
CA SER A 133 10.17 -28.82 19.11
C SER A 133 11.09 -27.69 18.66
N THR A 134 10.67 -26.74 17.82
CA THR A 134 11.55 -25.59 17.49
C THR A 134 10.89 -24.25 17.80
N ILE A 135 11.53 -23.57 18.74
CA ILE A 135 11.17 -22.30 19.36
C ILE A 135 11.32 -21.17 18.32
N LEU A 136 10.32 -21.01 17.46
CA LEU A 136 10.03 -19.75 16.81
C LEU A 136 8.51 -19.61 16.87
N THR A 137 8.07 -19.00 17.96
CA THR A 137 6.68 -18.86 18.36
C THR A 137 5.91 -17.99 17.37
N GLY A 138 5.48 -18.58 16.27
CA GLY A 138 4.33 -18.09 15.53
C GLY A 138 3.13 -17.97 16.48
N PRO A 139 2.26 -16.97 16.32
CA PRO A 139 1.20 -16.69 17.28
C PRO A 139 0.18 -17.83 17.29
N LYS A 140 0.29 -18.73 18.28
CA LYS A 140 -0.58 -19.91 18.47
C LYS A 140 -2.08 -19.58 18.63
N SER A 141 -2.44 -18.31 18.86
CA SER A 141 -3.85 -17.96 19.11
C SER A 141 -4.67 -17.86 17.80
N PRO A 142 -5.83 -18.53 17.71
CA PRO A 142 -6.79 -18.40 16.61
C PRO A 142 -7.25 -16.95 16.34
N LYS A 143 -7.01 -16.03 17.28
CA LYS A 143 -7.35 -14.60 17.17
C LYS A 143 -6.35 -13.83 16.29
N VAL A 144 -5.05 -14.11 16.39
CA VAL A 144 -4.03 -13.42 15.59
C VAL A 144 -4.17 -13.80 14.12
N ARG A 145 -4.41 -15.09 13.84
CA ARG A 145 -4.66 -15.63 12.50
C ARG A 145 -5.86 -14.99 11.79
N ARG A 146 -7.02 -14.91 12.47
CA ARG A 146 -8.21 -14.25 11.93
C ARG A 146 -7.95 -12.81 11.52
N SER A 147 -7.18 -12.11 12.33
CA SER A 147 -6.91 -10.70 12.09
C SER A 147 -5.87 -10.47 10.99
N PHE A 148 -5.02 -11.46 10.66
CA PHE A 148 -4.13 -11.44 9.51
C PHE A 148 -4.92 -11.55 8.20
N TRP A 149 -5.78 -12.56 8.08
CA TRP A 149 -6.63 -12.75 6.90
C TRP A 149 -7.57 -11.58 6.64
N ALA A 150 -8.12 -10.98 7.69
CA ALA A 150 -8.92 -9.76 7.56
C ALA A 150 -8.12 -8.59 6.97
N ALA A 151 -6.86 -8.41 7.40
CA ALA A 151 -6.00 -7.33 6.89
C ALA A 151 -5.57 -7.57 5.43
N GLY A 152 -5.20 -8.81 5.08
CA GLY A 152 -4.89 -9.19 3.70
C GLY A 152 -6.08 -9.07 2.76
N SER A 153 -7.27 -9.48 3.21
CA SER A 153 -8.52 -9.33 2.43
C SER A 153 -8.86 -7.87 2.17
N PHE A 154 -8.55 -6.98 3.12
CA PHE A 154 -8.80 -5.55 2.98
C PHE A 154 -7.92 -4.90 1.92
N LEU A 155 -6.64 -5.28 1.85
CA LEU A 155 -5.73 -4.83 0.79
C LEU A 155 -6.11 -5.40 -0.60
N ARG A 156 -6.60 -6.65 -0.62
CA ARG A 156 -7.13 -7.26 -1.85
C ARG A 156 -8.38 -6.53 -2.33
N LEU A 157 -9.27 -6.16 -1.41
CA LEU A 157 -10.44 -5.35 -1.72
C LEU A 157 -10.06 -3.98 -2.28
N SER A 158 -9.11 -3.26 -1.67
CA SER A 158 -8.66 -1.96 -2.18
C SER A 158 -8.04 -2.09 -3.58
N SER A 159 -7.26 -3.14 -3.82
CA SER A 159 -6.69 -3.44 -5.14
C SER A 159 -7.79 -3.75 -6.17
N ALA A 160 -8.77 -4.57 -5.81
CA ALA A 160 -9.89 -4.91 -6.69
C ALA A 160 -10.74 -3.67 -7.02
N MET A 161 -11.00 -2.81 -6.03
CA MET A 161 -11.68 -1.53 -6.26
C MET A 161 -10.92 -0.64 -7.24
N ALA A 162 -9.59 -0.58 -7.10
CA ALA A 162 -8.73 0.18 -8.00
C ALA A 162 -8.71 -0.41 -9.42
N MET A 163 -8.75 -1.73 -9.56
CA MET A 163 -8.81 -2.41 -10.87
C MET A 163 -10.18 -2.24 -11.55
N ILE A 164 -11.28 -2.34 -10.78
CA ILE A 164 -12.64 -2.15 -11.29
C ILE A 164 -12.90 -0.70 -11.71
N SER A 165 -12.18 0.27 -11.12
CA SER A 165 -12.30 1.67 -11.53
C SER A 165 -11.49 2.02 -12.79
N VAL A 166 -10.55 1.17 -13.24
CA VAL A 166 -9.77 1.43 -14.47
C VAL A 166 -10.70 1.67 -15.68
N PRO A 167 -11.66 0.79 -16.02
CA PRO A 167 -12.52 1.04 -17.17
C PRO A 167 -13.38 2.29 -17.00
N TYR A 168 -13.92 2.54 -15.80
CA TYR A 168 -14.68 3.75 -15.50
C TYR A 168 -13.85 5.02 -15.78
N MET A 169 -12.60 5.02 -15.32
CA MET A 169 -11.66 6.12 -15.55
C MET A 169 -11.42 6.35 -17.03
N TYR A 170 -11.20 5.30 -17.81
CA TYR A 170 -10.94 5.46 -19.24
C TYR A 170 -12.18 5.75 -20.09
N TRP A 171 -13.37 5.38 -19.62
CA TRP A 171 -14.63 5.69 -20.31
C TRP A 171 -15.18 7.08 -20.00
N ARG A 172 -15.06 7.54 -18.75
CA ARG A 172 -15.67 8.80 -18.29
C ARG A 172 -14.66 9.82 -17.79
N GLY A 173 -13.59 9.36 -17.14
CA GLY A 173 -12.62 10.21 -16.45
C GLY A 173 -11.45 10.71 -17.29
N ASN A 174 -11.15 10.08 -18.44
CA ASN A 174 -9.83 10.25 -19.08
C ASN A 174 -9.53 11.71 -19.48
N TYR A 175 -10.53 12.40 -20.02
CA TYR A 175 -10.40 13.78 -20.50
C TYR A 175 -10.70 14.84 -19.45
N ILE A 176 -11.01 14.45 -18.21
CA ILE A 176 -11.28 15.41 -17.14
C ILE A 176 -9.98 16.17 -16.83
N GLY A 177 -10.02 17.49 -16.95
CA GLY A 177 -8.88 18.37 -16.74
C GLY A 177 -7.85 18.38 -17.88
N HIS A 178 -8.11 17.73 -19.02
CA HIS A 178 -7.20 17.76 -20.17
C HIS A 178 -7.18 19.13 -20.86
N LYS A 179 -5.99 19.58 -21.26
CA LYS A 179 -5.78 20.79 -22.08
C LYS A 179 -5.37 20.37 -23.49
N GLU A 180 -6.10 20.87 -24.49
CA GLU A 180 -5.82 20.55 -25.90
C GLU A 180 -4.37 20.88 -26.27
N GLY A 181 -3.72 20.00 -27.05
CA GLY A 181 -2.31 20.14 -27.42
C GLY A 181 -1.32 19.63 -26.37
N CYS A 182 -1.72 19.50 -25.10
CA CYS A 182 -0.83 19.03 -24.04
C CYS A 182 -0.82 17.50 -23.93
N LYS A 183 0.27 16.89 -24.37
CA LYS A 183 0.48 15.44 -24.29
C LYS A 183 0.86 15.04 -22.86
N VAL A 184 0.30 13.93 -22.40
CA VAL A 184 0.64 13.35 -21.10
C VAL A 184 1.09 11.92 -21.33
N HIS A 185 2.32 11.65 -20.95
CA HIS A 185 2.99 10.39 -21.21
C HIS A 185 2.91 9.50 -19.97
N ILE A 186 2.49 8.26 -20.13
CA ILE A 186 2.66 7.27 -19.08
C ILE A 186 3.75 6.30 -19.48
N ILE A 187 4.52 5.80 -18.52
CA ILE A 187 5.53 4.77 -18.79
C ILE A 187 4.85 3.42 -18.69
N VAL A 188 5.03 2.58 -19.71
CA VAL A 188 4.54 1.21 -19.75
C VAL A 188 5.74 0.33 -20.05
N THR A 189 6.12 -0.53 -19.11
CA THR A 189 7.17 -1.51 -19.30
C THR A 189 6.56 -2.89 -19.38
N ILE A 190 6.79 -3.58 -20.50
CA ILE A 190 6.41 -4.97 -20.69
C ILE A 190 7.69 -5.75 -20.93
N VAL A 191 8.09 -6.55 -19.93
CA VAL A 191 9.33 -7.35 -19.94
C VAL A 191 10.56 -6.45 -20.09
N ALA A 192 11.11 -6.33 -21.31
CA ALA A 192 12.31 -5.54 -21.62
C ALA A 192 12.02 -4.32 -22.52
N TYR A 193 10.75 -4.09 -22.89
CA TYR A 193 10.36 -2.99 -23.75
C TYR A 193 9.66 -1.90 -22.94
N THR A 194 10.24 -0.71 -22.94
CA THR A 194 9.67 0.49 -22.33
C THR A 194 9.07 1.37 -23.40
N TRP A 195 7.79 1.69 -23.25
CA TRP A 195 7.05 2.58 -24.15
C TRP A 195 6.40 3.72 -23.37
N THR A 196 6.27 4.89 -24.01
CA THR A 196 5.74 6.12 -23.40
C THR A 196 4.50 6.63 -24.16
N PRO A 197 3.38 5.88 -24.17
CA PRO A 197 2.17 6.32 -24.85
C PRO A 197 1.67 7.65 -24.32
N ASN A 198 1.14 8.46 -25.22
CA ASN A 198 0.26 9.54 -24.82
C ASN A 198 -1.06 8.93 -24.32
N ILE A 199 -1.46 9.24 -23.09
CA ILE A 199 -2.70 8.75 -22.48
C ILE A 199 -3.96 9.17 -23.25
N TYR A 200 -3.82 10.21 -24.07
CA TYR A 200 -4.87 10.74 -24.95
C TYR A 200 -4.83 10.17 -26.37
N ASP A 201 -3.87 9.30 -26.71
CA ASP A 201 -3.86 8.64 -28.01
C ASP A 201 -5.12 7.76 -28.14
N PRO A 202 -5.94 7.91 -29.20
CA PRO A 202 -7.12 7.08 -29.40
C PRO A 202 -6.82 5.58 -29.36
N LYS A 203 -5.65 5.15 -29.89
CA LYS A 203 -5.21 3.75 -29.87
C LYS A 203 -4.94 3.28 -28.44
N TRP A 204 -4.30 4.12 -27.64
CA TRP A 204 -4.06 3.82 -26.23
C TRP A 204 -5.36 3.70 -25.43
N ILE A 205 -6.28 4.64 -25.63
CA ILE A 205 -7.59 4.64 -24.96
C ILE A 205 -8.39 3.39 -25.31
N ILE A 206 -8.41 3.02 -26.60
CA ILE A 206 -9.07 1.77 -27.04
C ILE A 206 -8.39 0.57 -26.39
N ALA A 207 -7.05 0.52 -26.44
CA ALA A 207 -6.27 -0.56 -25.85
C ALA A 207 -6.58 -0.72 -24.35
N ILE A 208 -6.58 0.35 -23.56
CA ILE A 208 -6.87 0.26 -22.12
C ILE A 208 -8.35 0.03 -21.82
N LYS A 209 -9.29 0.49 -22.65
CA LYS A 209 -10.69 0.10 -22.50
C LYS A 209 -10.87 -1.42 -22.65
N VAL A 210 -10.20 -2.03 -23.62
CA VAL A 210 -10.24 -3.47 -23.85
C VAL A 210 -9.45 -4.22 -22.76
N LEU A 211 -8.19 -3.85 -22.55
CA LEU A 211 -7.30 -4.49 -21.59
C LEU A 211 -7.80 -4.31 -20.17
N GLY A 212 -8.33 -3.14 -19.80
CA GLY A 212 -8.87 -2.82 -18.48
C GLY A 212 -10.07 -3.68 -18.08
N MET A 213 -10.79 -4.26 -19.04
CA MET A 213 -11.83 -5.25 -18.75
C MET A 213 -11.26 -6.54 -18.16
N ILE A 214 -10.03 -6.92 -18.54
CA ILE A 214 -9.39 -8.14 -18.04
C ILE A 214 -9.12 -8.02 -16.53
N PRO A 215 -8.42 -6.98 -16.01
CA PRO A 215 -8.30 -6.73 -14.58
C PRO A 215 -9.62 -6.53 -13.85
N ALA A 216 -10.64 -5.94 -14.46
CA ALA A 216 -11.94 -5.78 -13.82
C ALA A 216 -12.64 -7.13 -13.64
N LEU A 217 -12.61 -8.00 -14.65
CA LEU A 217 -13.12 -9.38 -14.57
C LEU A 217 -12.30 -10.21 -13.58
N LEU A 218 -10.96 -10.14 -13.65
CA LEU A 218 -10.05 -10.79 -12.70
C LEU A 218 -10.29 -10.27 -11.28
N GLY A 219 -10.52 -8.97 -11.10
CA GLY A 219 -10.82 -8.35 -9.82
C GLY A 219 -12.18 -8.81 -9.26
N ALA A 220 -13.20 -8.94 -10.10
CA ALA A 220 -14.50 -9.49 -9.71
C ALA A 220 -14.39 -10.98 -9.33
N VAL A 221 -13.68 -11.78 -10.14
CA VAL A 221 -13.37 -13.19 -9.84
C VAL A 221 -12.56 -13.28 -8.55
N GLU A 222 -11.58 -12.41 -8.34
CA GLU A 222 -10.81 -12.33 -7.11
C GLU A 222 -11.68 -12.02 -5.91
N ILE A 223 -12.62 -11.07 -5.99
CA ILE A 223 -13.56 -10.80 -4.90
C ILE A 223 -14.31 -12.09 -4.54
N VAL A 224 -14.82 -12.83 -5.52
CA VAL A 224 -15.54 -14.10 -5.30
C VAL A 224 -14.62 -15.20 -4.75
N LEU A 225 -13.45 -15.41 -5.34
CA LEU A 225 -12.47 -16.40 -4.90
C LEU A 225 -11.95 -16.10 -3.48
N ASN A 226 -11.72 -14.83 -3.15
CA ASN A 226 -11.31 -14.43 -1.80
C ASN A 226 -12.42 -14.70 -0.78
N MET A 227 -13.68 -14.41 -1.13
CA MET A 227 -14.82 -14.76 -0.30
C MET A 227 -14.94 -16.29 -0.12
N ALA A 228 -14.71 -17.07 -1.18
CA ALA A 228 -14.71 -18.53 -1.15
C ALA A 228 -13.54 -19.11 -0.34
N LEU A 229 -12.33 -18.54 -0.44
CA LEU A 229 -11.15 -18.92 0.35
C LEU A 229 -11.34 -18.63 1.84
N ILE A 230 -11.99 -17.51 2.19
CA ILE A 230 -12.40 -17.22 3.58
C ILE A 230 -13.34 -18.32 4.09
N PHE A 231 -14.23 -18.84 3.23
CA PHE A 231 -15.16 -19.92 3.58
C PHE A 231 -14.49 -21.31 3.64
N TYR A 232 -13.65 -21.62 2.66
CA TYR A 232 -12.91 -22.88 2.56
C TYR A 232 -11.88 -23.04 3.67
N SER A 233 -11.15 -21.98 4.02
CA SER A 233 -10.24 -21.98 5.18
C SER A 233 -10.98 -22.14 6.51
N ALA A 234 -12.28 -21.81 6.57
CA ALA A 234 -13.12 -22.17 7.71
C ALA A 234 -13.52 -23.65 7.71
N LEU A 235 -13.70 -24.27 6.54
CA LEU A 235 -14.09 -25.67 6.31
C LEU A 235 -12.94 -26.68 6.46
N VAL A 236 -11.77 -26.47 5.85
CA VAL A 236 -10.59 -27.36 5.97
C VAL A 236 -10.11 -27.49 7.41
N ARG A 237 -10.40 -26.48 8.23
CA ARG A 237 -10.16 -26.46 9.67
C ARG A 237 -10.93 -27.55 10.42
N ILE A 238 -11.98 -28.09 9.82
CA ILE A 238 -12.80 -29.18 10.36
C ILE A 238 -12.19 -30.53 9.97
N THR A 239 -11.40 -30.61 8.90
CA THR A 239 -11.04 -31.88 8.25
C THR A 239 -9.57 -32.30 8.38
N GLY A 240 -8.68 -31.45 8.91
CA GLY A 240 -7.39 -31.87 9.50
C GLY A 240 -6.30 -32.47 8.58
N GLY A 241 -6.22 -32.11 7.29
CA GLY A 241 -5.20 -32.66 6.37
C GLY A 241 -3.86 -31.90 6.35
N GLU A 242 -2.73 -32.62 6.25
CA GLU A 242 -1.35 -32.10 6.18
C GLU A 242 -0.74 -32.17 4.76
N PRO A 243 -0.02 -31.13 4.31
CA PRO A 243 0.87 -31.19 3.14
C PRO A 243 2.36 -30.92 3.47
N ASP A 244 3.25 -31.51 2.65
CA ASP A 244 4.71 -31.56 2.82
C ASP A 244 5.51 -30.64 1.86
N TYR A 245 6.76 -30.40 2.24
CA TYR A 245 7.79 -29.38 1.98
C TYR A 245 8.13 -28.83 0.56
N SER A 246 8.37 -27.50 0.50
CA SER A 246 9.27 -26.79 -0.45
C SER A 246 9.61 -25.31 -0.03
N ASP A 247 10.05 -25.07 1.22
CA ASP A 247 9.99 -23.72 1.83
C ASP A 247 11.08 -22.69 1.41
N THR A 248 12.36 -23.08 1.26
CA THR A 248 13.45 -22.08 1.07
C THR A 248 13.58 -21.55 -0.36
N CYS A 249 13.49 -22.42 -1.37
CA CYS A 249 13.59 -22.02 -2.77
C CYS A 249 12.41 -21.13 -3.18
N GLU A 250 11.22 -21.46 -2.65
CA GLU A 250 10.00 -20.68 -2.80
C GLU A 250 10.16 -19.27 -2.19
N LYS A 251 10.71 -19.18 -0.97
CA LYS A 251 10.99 -17.89 -0.31
C LYS A 251 11.88 -16.97 -1.13
N ILE A 252 13.00 -17.49 -1.61
CA ILE A 252 13.96 -16.73 -2.43
C ILE A 252 13.30 -16.27 -3.72
N THR A 253 12.63 -17.19 -4.43
CA THR A 253 11.96 -16.90 -5.71
C THR A 253 10.94 -15.77 -5.56
N TYR A 254 10.09 -15.85 -4.56
CA TYR A 254 9.09 -14.84 -4.28
C TYR A 254 9.72 -13.49 -3.96
N THR A 255 10.67 -13.43 -3.02
CA THR A 255 11.30 -12.14 -2.69
C THR A 255 12.06 -11.54 -3.86
N SER A 256 12.70 -12.33 -4.72
CA SER A 256 13.26 -11.83 -5.99
C SER A 256 12.18 -11.20 -6.88
N ILE A 257 11.02 -11.84 -7.03
CA ILE A 257 9.88 -11.27 -7.76
C ILE A 257 9.40 -9.98 -7.10
N GLN A 258 9.29 -9.91 -5.78
CA GLN A 258 8.87 -8.71 -5.04
C GLN A 258 9.82 -7.53 -5.24
N LEU A 259 11.13 -7.79 -5.20
CA LEU A 259 12.17 -6.78 -5.39
C LEU A 259 12.14 -6.24 -6.82
N VAL A 260 12.09 -7.12 -7.82
CA VAL A 260 12.03 -6.71 -9.24
C VAL A 260 10.74 -5.96 -9.54
N THR A 261 9.58 -6.53 -9.17
CA THR A 261 8.28 -5.90 -9.45
C THR A 261 8.12 -4.58 -8.71
N GLY A 262 8.49 -4.50 -7.43
CA GLY A 262 8.45 -3.27 -6.65
C GLY A 262 9.38 -2.19 -7.21
N GLY A 263 10.62 -2.55 -7.53
CA GLY A 263 11.58 -1.63 -8.16
C GLY A 263 11.09 -1.08 -9.50
N LEU A 264 10.51 -1.95 -10.35
CA LEU A 264 9.87 -1.52 -11.59
C LEU A 264 8.72 -0.54 -11.31
N ILE A 265 7.83 -0.83 -10.38
CA ILE A 265 6.69 0.04 -10.05
C ILE A 265 7.16 1.41 -9.55
N ILE A 266 8.18 1.46 -8.69
CA ILE A 266 8.80 2.71 -8.24
C ILE A 266 9.33 3.48 -9.44
N GLY A 267 10.07 2.82 -10.35
CA GLY A 267 10.56 3.43 -11.59
C GLY A 267 9.44 3.99 -12.48
N HIS A 268 8.29 3.32 -12.56
CA HIS A 268 7.13 3.81 -13.31
C HIS A 268 6.50 5.05 -12.67
N VAL A 269 6.36 5.06 -11.34
CA VAL A 269 5.83 6.22 -10.61
C VAL A 269 6.75 7.43 -10.77
N GLU A 270 8.05 7.25 -10.53
CA GLU A 270 9.04 8.33 -10.65
C GLU A 270 9.16 8.83 -12.09
N GLY A 271 9.20 7.91 -13.06
CA GLY A 271 9.27 8.28 -14.46
C GLY A 271 7.98 8.90 -14.99
N ALA A 272 6.80 8.58 -14.44
CA ALA A 272 5.56 9.28 -14.76
C ALA A 272 5.56 10.72 -14.21
N VAL A 273 6.07 10.93 -12.98
CA VAL A 273 6.21 12.27 -12.39
C VAL A 273 7.22 13.12 -13.17
N LEU A 274 8.40 12.56 -13.45
CA LEU A 274 9.47 13.25 -14.18
C LEU A 274 9.13 13.46 -15.66
N GLY A 275 8.59 12.45 -16.34
CA GLY A 275 8.28 12.47 -17.76
C GLY A 275 7.17 13.44 -18.13
N ASN A 276 6.28 13.78 -17.20
CA ASN A 276 5.24 14.80 -17.39
C ASN A 276 5.61 16.16 -16.78
N GLN A 277 6.84 16.34 -16.30
CA GLN A 277 7.31 17.58 -15.67
C GLN A 277 6.35 18.08 -14.58
N VAL A 278 5.85 17.16 -13.75
CA VAL A 278 4.87 17.50 -12.72
C VAL A 278 5.54 18.35 -11.65
N ASP A 279 5.06 19.58 -11.49
CA ASP A 279 5.55 20.50 -10.48
C ASP A 279 4.95 20.16 -9.12
N LEU A 280 5.80 19.63 -8.24
CA LEU A 280 5.49 19.32 -6.85
C LEU A 280 6.17 20.29 -5.86
N SER A 281 6.73 21.40 -6.35
CA SER A 281 7.50 22.35 -5.53
C SER A 281 6.69 23.02 -4.42
N LYS A 282 5.36 23.12 -4.60
CA LYS A 282 4.42 23.62 -3.58
C LYS A 282 4.30 22.67 -2.37
N GLY A 283 4.77 21.44 -2.51
CA GLY A 283 4.65 20.39 -1.51
C GLY A 283 5.83 20.36 -0.57
N THR A 284 5.67 20.97 0.60
CA THR A 284 6.64 20.86 1.68
C THR A 284 6.37 19.61 2.54
N LEU A 285 7.44 18.97 3.04
CA LEU A 285 7.33 17.77 3.89
C LEU A 285 6.71 18.03 5.27
N ASP A 286 6.56 19.30 5.65
CA ASP A 286 5.86 19.71 6.88
C ASP A 286 4.33 19.64 6.76
N SER A 287 3.79 19.56 5.54
CA SER A 287 2.36 19.36 5.33
C SER A 287 1.92 18.01 5.89
N SER A 288 0.83 18.00 6.67
CA SER A 288 0.35 16.79 7.35
C SER A 288 0.02 15.65 6.36
N GLY A 289 -0.49 15.99 5.17
CA GLY A 289 -0.77 15.03 4.10
C GLY A 289 0.46 14.28 3.59
N GLN A 290 1.65 14.90 3.64
CA GLN A 290 2.90 14.27 3.26
C GLN A 290 3.66 13.64 4.43
N LEU A 291 3.66 14.34 5.58
CA LEU A 291 4.38 13.92 6.77
C LEU A 291 3.83 12.61 7.35
N ILE A 292 2.50 12.46 7.41
CA ILE A 292 1.88 11.28 8.03
C ILE A 292 2.25 9.99 7.29
N PRO A 293 2.09 9.87 5.95
CA PRO A 293 2.49 8.65 5.23
C PRO A 293 4.00 8.40 5.31
N LEU A 294 4.83 9.44 5.26
CA LEU A 294 6.28 9.33 5.44
C LEU A 294 6.63 8.74 6.81
N LEU A 295 6.04 9.26 7.88
CA LEU A 295 6.25 8.76 9.24
C LEU A 295 5.74 7.33 9.40
N ILE A 296 4.58 6.98 8.81
CA ILE A 296 4.08 5.60 8.82
C ILE A 296 5.09 4.66 8.16
N GLY A 297 5.64 5.02 6.99
CA GLY A 297 6.68 4.22 6.32
C GLY A 297 7.98 4.12 7.11
N ALA A 298 8.50 5.23 7.62
CA ALA A 298 9.74 5.25 8.39
C ALA A 298 9.61 4.44 9.69
N LEU A 299 8.51 4.63 10.44
CA LEU A 299 8.28 3.94 11.70
C LEU A 299 8.04 2.44 11.50
N THR A 300 7.33 2.04 10.45
CA THR A 300 7.13 0.60 10.15
C THR A 300 8.44 -0.09 9.79
N LEU A 301 9.29 0.53 8.98
CA LEU A 301 10.64 0.02 8.69
C LEU A 301 11.50 -0.06 9.95
N LEU A 302 11.51 1.02 10.75
CA LEU A 302 12.25 1.06 12.01
C LEU A 302 11.80 -0.04 12.98
N LEU A 303 10.49 -0.29 13.09
CA LEU A 303 9.96 -1.37 13.93
C LEU A 303 10.46 -2.74 13.51
N VAL A 304 10.53 -3.03 12.19
CA VAL A 304 11.10 -4.28 11.66
C VAL A 304 12.57 -4.44 12.06
N ILE A 305 13.36 -3.38 11.87
CA ILE A 305 14.78 -3.38 12.24
C ILE A 305 14.97 -3.59 13.74
N LEU A 306 14.20 -2.88 14.57
CA LEU A 306 14.29 -3.00 16.02
C LEU A 306 13.84 -4.36 16.55
N SER A 307 12.77 -4.94 15.99
CA SER A 307 12.35 -6.31 16.31
C SER A 307 13.48 -7.30 16.05
N TYR A 308 14.16 -7.17 14.92
CA TYR A 308 15.29 -8.03 14.57
C TYR A 308 16.50 -7.83 15.47
N LEU A 309 16.88 -6.58 15.74
CA LEU A 309 17.98 -6.28 16.67
C LEU A 309 17.68 -6.80 18.08
N ARG A 310 16.42 -6.73 18.52
CA ARG A 310 15.99 -7.33 19.79
C ARG A 310 16.16 -8.84 19.79
N TRP A 311 15.77 -9.49 18.70
CA TRP A 311 15.93 -10.94 18.54
C TRP A 311 17.41 -11.33 18.56
N LEU A 312 18.27 -10.61 17.84
CA LEU A 312 19.73 -10.80 17.87
C LEU A 312 20.29 -10.61 19.29
N ALA A 313 19.91 -9.54 19.98
CA ALA A 313 20.36 -9.27 21.35
C ALA A 313 19.83 -10.26 22.39
N GLY A 314 18.82 -11.07 22.06
CA GLY A 314 18.37 -12.19 22.89
C GLY A 314 19.15 -13.49 22.62
N GLN A 315 19.70 -13.65 21.42
CA GLN A 315 20.55 -14.78 21.04
C GLN A 315 21.97 -14.64 21.61
N PHE A 316 22.50 -13.41 21.61
CA PHE A 316 23.76 -13.09 22.25
C PHE A 316 23.48 -12.64 23.69
N ALA A 317 24.17 -13.21 24.69
CA ALA A 317 24.00 -12.84 26.09
C ALA A 317 23.94 -11.29 26.24
N PRO A 318 23.00 -10.75 27.03
CA PRO A 318 22.60 -9.35 26.94
C PRO A 318 23.79 -8.42 27.17
N ILE A 319 24.17 -7.67 26.14
CA ILE A 319 25.04 -6.51 26.30
C ILE A 319 24.22 -5.47 27.08
N PRO A 320 24.58 -5.13 28.33
CA PRO A 320 23.71 -4.38 29.25
C PRO A 320 23.28 -2.99 28.74
N SER A 321 24.04 -2.40 27.82
CA SER A 321 23.81 -1.07 27.26
C SER A 321 22.63 -1.02 26.27
N ILE A 322 22.45 -2.06 25.44
CA ILE A 322 21.40 -2.09 24.40
C ILE A 322 20.03 -2.34 25.05
N ALA A 323 19.96 -3.25 26.03
CA ALA A 323 18.73 -3.54 26.75
C ALA A 323 18.14 -2.28 27.40
N LYS A 324 18.98 -1.43 28.02
CA LYS A 324 18.55 -0.14 28.60
C LYS A 324 18.02 0.84 27.56
N ALA A 325 18.65 0.93 26.38
CA ALA A 325 18.21 1.84 25.31
C ALA A 325 16.83 1.41 24.75
N MET A 326 16.63 0.11 24.54
CA MET A 326 15.36 -0.42 24.05
C MET A 326 14.21 -0.22 25.06
N ASP A 327 14.49 -0.38 26.35
CA ASP A 327 13.47 -0.21 27.39
C ASP A 327 13.12 1.27 27.60
N ALA A 328 14.10 2.17 27.49
CA ALA A 328 13.87 3.62 27.51
C ALA A 328 12.97 4.07 26.36
N MET A 329 13.20 3.57 25.15
CA MET A 329 12.40 3.91 23.98
C MET A 329 10.97 3.33 24.06
N SER A 330 10.82 2.09 24.52
CA SER A 330 9.52 1.47 24.82
C SER A 330 8.72 2.28 25.84
N THR A 331 9.39 2.73 26.91
CA THR A 331 8.79 3.55 27.97
C THR A 331 8.39 4.93 27.44
N TRP A 332 9.25 5.55 26.62
CA TRP A 332 8.97 6.84 25.98
C TRP A 332 7.75 6.77 25.07
N LEU A 333 7.63 5.72 24.24
CA LEU A 333 6.48 5.49 23.37
C LEU A 333 5.18 5.31 24.17
N LYS A 334 5.22 4.51 25.25
CA LYS A 334 4.06 4.34 26.14
C LYS A 334 3.66 5.64 26.83
N GLY A 335 4.63 6.45 27.27
CA GLY A 335 4.40 7.75 27.89
C GLY A 335 3.70 8.74 26.95
N ARG A 336 4.15 8.85 25.69
CA ARG A 336 3.51 9.71 24.68
C ARG A 336 2.07 9.29 24.34
N ILE A 337 1.81 7.98 24.26
CA ILE A 337 0.45 7.47 24.00
C ILE A 337 -0.50 7.76 25.17
N LEU A 338 0.00 7.74 26.41
CA LEU A 338 -0.76 8.11 27.59
C LEU A 338 -1.06 9.61 27.64
N ILE A 339 -0.09 10.47 27.29
CA ILE A 339 -0.28 11.93 27.23
C ILE A 339 -1.35 12.30 26.18
N GLN A 340 -1.32 11.69 25.00
CA GLN A 340 -2.37 11.92 23.98
C GLN A 340 -3.77 11.41 24.38
N ARG A 341 -3.86 10.45 25.32
CA ARG A 341 -5.14 10.02 25.89
C ARG A 341 -5.63 10.98 26.98
N TRP A 342 -4.72 11.62 27.69
CA TRP A 342 -5.02 12.59 28.73
C TRP A 342 -5.56 13.89 28.14
N ASP A 343 -4.94 14.42 27.08
CA ASP A 343 -5.42 15.61 26.36
C ASP A 343 -6.77 15.45 25.66
N LYS A 344 -7.28 14.20 25.54
CA LYS A 344 -8.62 13.91 24.98
C LYS A 344 -9.67 13.62 26.06
N ALA A 345 -9.25 13.55 27.33
CA ALA A 345 -10.12 13.27 28.47
C ALA A 345 -10.40 14.53 29.31
N VAL A 346 -9.72 15.64 29.01
CA VAL A 346 -9.95 17.00 29.54
C VAL A 346 -10.70 17.81 28.48
#